data_AF-A0A1G6KHA1-F1
#
_entry.id   AF-A0A1G6KHA1-F1
#
_cell.length_a   1.000
_cell.length_b   1.000
_cell.length_c   1.000
_cell.angle_alpha   90.00
_cell.angle_beta   90.00
_cell.angle_gamma   90.00
#
_symmetry.space_group_name_H-M   'P 1'
#
loop_
_entity.id
_entity.type
_entity.pdbx_description
1 polymer ?
#
loop_
_entity_poly.entity_id
_entity_poly.type
_entity_poly.pdbx_seq_one_letter_code
_entity_poly.pdbx_strand_id
1 'polypeptide(L)'
;MSDTSLASPTPIASVRVLWAKVDTGFWVAHRGGEYFGCVDAVAGGFVARDAHGVPIGRYDALETAKSSLRSTTHPANESRRRLIDRASLVAATTVGGTALALGLTAGALAPLL
;
A
#
# COMPACT_ATOMS: atom_id res chain seq x y z
N MET A 1 -16.01 -56.82 -0.61
CA MET A 1 -16.50 -55.44 -0.44
C MET A 1 -15.38 -54.69 0.26
N SER A 2 -14.63 -53.88 -0.48
CA SER A 2 -13.51 -53.12 0.08
C SER A 2 -13.96 -51.68 0.22
N ASP A 3 -14.10 -51.22 1.46
CA ASP A 3 -14.48 -49.85 1.80
C ASP A 3 -13.28 -48.92 1.61
N THR A 4 -13.36 -48.04 0.61
CA THR A 4 -12.41 -46.94 0.42
C THR A 4 -12.70 -45.89 1.48
N SER A 5 -11.91 -45.89 2.56
CA SER A 5 -11.95 -44.81 3.56
C SER A 5 -11.46 -43.51 2.91
N LEU A 6 -12.38 -42.57 2.65
CA LEU A 6 -12.06 -41.23 2.20
C LEU A 6 -11.42 -40.47 3.38
N ALA A 7 -10.11 -40.26 3.30
CA ALA A 7 -9.39 -39.42 4.24
C ALA A 7 -10.06 -38.04 4.32
N SER A 8 -10.43 -37.60 5.52
CA SER A 8 -11.00 -36.27 5.73
C SER A 8 -9.93 -35.21 5.46
N PRO A 9 -10.24 -34.13 4.72
CA PRO A 9 -9.28 -33.07 4.46
C PRO A 9 -8.88 -32.41 5.78
N THR A 10 -7.60 -32.50 6.14
CA THR A 10 -7.04 -31.78 7.28
C THR A 10 -7.19 -30.27 7.02
N PRO A 11 -7.79 -29.48 7.93
CA PRO A 11 -7.93 -28.05 7.71
C PRO A 11 -6.53 -27.43 7.61
N ILE A 12 -6.25 -26.78 6.47
CA ILE A 12 -5.05 -25.97 6.30
C ILE A 12 -5.08 -24.90 7.40
N ALA A 13 -4.11 -24.93 8.31
CA ALA A 13 -3.99 -23.94 9.37
C ALA A 13 -3.94 -22.54 8.74
N SER A 14 -5.02 -21.77 8.90
CA SER A 14 -5.08 -20.41 8.39
C SER A 14 -4.01 -19.58 9.09
N VAL A 15 -3.04 -19.12 8.32
CA VAL A 15 -1.94 -18.29 8.82
C VAL A 15 -2.53 -17.01 9.41
N ARG A 16 -2.45 -16.86 10.73
CA ARG A 16 -2.99 -15.71 11.48
C ARG A 16 -2.12 -14.47 11.26
N VAL A 17 -2.77 -13.30 11.29
CA VAL A 17 -2.09 -12.01 11.31
C VAL A 17 -1.67 -11.69 12.74
N LEU A 18 -0.38 -11.53 12.96
CA LEU A 18 0.25 -11.08 14.20
C LEU A 18 0.56 -9.59 14.09
N TRP A 19 0.56 -8.89 15.22
CA TRP A 19 0.79 -7.45 15.27
C TRP A 19 1.94 -7.11 16.21
N ALA A 20 2.87 -6.30 15.72
CA ALA A 20 3.93 -5.69 16.50
C ALA A 20 3.69 -4.19 16.59
N LYS A 21 3.78 -3.62 17.81
CA LYS A 21 3.88 -2.17 17.98
C LYS A 21 5.35 -1.79 17.78
N VAL A 22 5.64 -1.04 16.73
CA VAL A 22 7.02 -0.68 16.36
C VAL A 22 7.39 0.69 16.94
N ASP A 23 6.43 1.62 16.95
CA ASP A 23 6.60 2.93 17.58
C ASP A 23 5.25 3.42 18.17
N THR A 24 5.28 4.55 18.86
CA THR A 24 4.09 5.27 19.28
C THR A 24 3.27 5.68 18.06
N GLY A 25 2.07 5.14 17.95
CA GLY A 25 1.20 5.40 16.81
C GLY A 25 1.48 4.52 15.59
N PHE A 26 2.46 3.60 15.64
CA PHE A 26 2.79 2.77 14.48
C PHE A 26 2.82 1.27 14.81
N TRP A 27 2.04 0.50 14.05
CA TRP A 27 1.91 -0.94 14.20
C TRP A 27 2.13 -1.66 12.87
N VAL A 28 2.84 -2.78 12.92
CA VAL A 28 3.11 -3.61 11.75
C VAL A 28 2.43 -4.97 11.90
N ALA A 29 1.80 -5.41 10.82
CA ALA A 29 1.19 -6.71 10.69
C ALA A 29 2.17 -7.69 10.04
N HIS A 30 2.27 -8.90 10.60
CA HIS A 30 3.00 -10.01 10.02
C HIS A 30 2.08 -11.20 9.82
N ARG A 31 2.23 -11.92 8.70
CA ARG A 31 1.45 -13.12 8.40
C ARG A 31 2.40 -14.18 7.84
N GLY A 32 2.57 -15.29 8.56
CA GLY A 32 3.41 -16.40 8.08
C GLY A 32 4.90 -16.07 8.06
N GLY A 33 5.34 -15.13 8.89
CA GLY A 33 6.72 -14.63 8.89
C GLY A 33 6.96 -13.48 7.92
N GLU A 34 5.99 -13.17 7.04
CA GLU A 34 6.12 -12.10 6.06
C GLU A 34 5.43 -10.81 6.53
N TYR A 35 5.92 -9.66 6.05
CA TYR A 35 5.26 -8.38 6.22
C TYR A 35 3.91 -8.37 5.50
N PHE A 36 2.86 -7.95 6.21
CA PHE A 36 1.49 -8.00 5.71
C PHE A 36 0.83 -6.62 5.62
N GLY A 37 1.45 -5.59 6.20
CA GLY A 37 0.98 -4.20 6.15
C GLY A 37 1.22 -3.47 7.46
N CYS A 38 0.67 -2.27 7.57
CA CYS A 38 0.84 -1.45 8.77
C CYS A 38 -0.40 -0.61 9.08
N VAL A 39 -0.48 -0.13 10.32
CA VAL A 39 -1.42 0.87 10.77
C VAL A 39 -0.65 2.01 11.39
N ASP A 40 -0.96 3.23 10.96
CA ASP A 40 -0.33 4.46 11.40
C ASP A 40 -1.38 5.41 12.01
N ALA A 41 -1.05 6.03 13.14
CA ALA A 41 -1.89 7.00 13.80
C ALA A 41 -1.70 8.35 13.13
N VAL A 42 -2.80 8.97 12.72
CA VAL A 42 -2.82 10.28 12.07
C VAL A 42 -3.68 11.24 12.87
N ALA A 43 -3.55 12.54 12.58
CA ALA A 43 -4.36 13.56 13.24
C ALA A 43 -5.87 13.29 13.05
N GLY A 44 -6.53 12.76 14.08
CA GLY A 44 -7.94 12.35 14.02
C GLY A 44 -8.18 10.96 13.45
N GLY A 45 -7.35 9.96 13.78
CA GLY A 45 -7.66 8.54 13.55
C GLY A 45 -6.45 7.67 13.21
N PHE A 46 -6.71 6.62 12.44
CA PHE A 46 -5.74 5.61 12.04
C PHE A 46 -5.86 5.31 10.55
N VAL A 47 -4.74 5.17 9.86
CA VAL A 47 -4.68 4.75 8.45
C VAL A 47 -4.13 3.34 8.40
N ALA A 48 -4.89 2.43 7.79
CA ALA A 48 -4.41 1.09 7.48
C ALA A 48 -3.82 1.07 6.08
N ARG A 49 -2.71 0.36 5.90
CA ARG A 49 -1.95 0.31 4.67
C ARG A 49 -1.50 -1.13 4.39
N ASP A 50 -1.59 -1.55 3.13
CA ASP A 50 -1.29 -2.93 2.74
C ASP A 50 0.23 -3.21 2.69
N ALA A 51 0.59 -4.44 2.33
CA ALA A 51 1.98 -4.90 2.26
C ALA A 51 2.87 -4.11 1.28
N HIS A 52 2.30 -3.29 0.37
CA HIS A 52 3.10 -2.48 -0.56
C HIS A 52 2.89 -0.98 -0.36
N GLY A 53 2.31 -0.58 0.77
CA GLY A 53 2.19 0.81 1.12
C GLY A 53 0.92 1.49 0.58
N VAL A 54 -0.03 0.76 -0.01
CA VAL A 54 -1.27 1.34 -0.51
C VAL A 54 -2.25 1.55 0.64
N PRO A 55 -2.80 2.77 0.84
CA PRO A 55 -3.80 3.01 1.87
C PRO A 55 -5.07 2.19 1.61
N ILE A 56 -5.45 1.38 2.59
CA ILE A 56 -6.69 0.57 2.56
C ILE A 56 -7.88 1.46 2.97
N GLY A 57 -7.66 2.32 3.96
CA GLY A 57 -8.71 3.20 4.48
C GLY A 57 -8.27 3.95 5.73
N ARG A 58 -9.14 4.86 6.17
CA ARG A 58 -8.99 5.64 7.39
C ARG A 58 -10.10 5.27 8.37
N TYR A 59 -9.75 5.15 9.64
CA TYR A 59 -10.61 4.63 10.68
C TYR A 59 -10.48 5.47 11.95
N ASP A 60 -11.55 5.57 12.72
CA ASP A 60 -11.53 6.31 13.98
C ASP A 60 -10.88 5.51 15.12
N ALA A 61 -10.86 4.18 14.99
CA ALA A 61 -10.35 3.27 16.01
C ALA A 61 -9.30 2.29 15.45
N LEU A 62 -8.25 2.06 16.26
CA LEU A 62 -7.14 1.16 15.94
C LEU A 62 -7.62 -0.27 15.64
N GLU A 63 -8.55 -0.79 16.41
CA GLU A 63 -9.04 -2.16 16.22
C GLU A 63 -9.78 -2.32 14.89
N THR A 64 -10.53 -1.30 14.46
CA THR A 64 -11.19 -1.28 13.14
C THR A 64 -10.15 -1.26 12.02
N ALA A 65 -9.08 -0.46 12.16
CA ALA A 65 -7.97 -0.43 11.23
C ALA A 65 -7.22 -1.78 11.15
N LYS A 66 -6.99 -2.45 12.27
CA LYS A 66 -6.35 -3.78 12.31
C LYS A 66 -7.24 -4.86 11.72
N SER A 67 -8.55 -4.77 11.94
CA SER A 67 -9.51 -5.73 11.39
C SER A 67 -9.62 -5.61 9.87
N SER A 68 -9.49 -4.40 9.31
CA SER A 68 -9.52 -4.22 7.85
C SER A 68 -8.39 -4.98 7.15
N LEU A 69 -7.19 -5.03 7.75
CA LEU A 69 -6.07 -5.86 7.27
C LEU A 69 -6.37 -7.36 7.32
N ARG A 70 -7.08 -7.86 8.35
CA ARG A 70 -7.48 -9.27 8.40
C ARG A 70 -8.42 -9.65 7.25
N SER A 71 -9.29 -8.73 6.84
CA SER A 71 -10.31 -8.97 5.81
C SER A 71 -9.84 -8.66 4.38
N THR A 72 -8.76 -7.91 4.19
CA THR A 72 -8.28 -7.44 2.88
C THR A 72 -7.47 -8.44 2.07
N THR A 73 -7.63 -9.74 2.31
CA THR A 73 -7.25 -10.79 1.33
C THR A 73 -8.11 -10.71 0.03
N HIS A 74 -8.69 -9.55 -0.27
CA HIS A 74 -9.73 -9.36 -1.25
C HIS A 74 -9.13 -9.01 -2.63
N PRO A 75 -9.44 -9.77 -3.70
CA PRO A 75 -8.87 -9.61 -5.04
C PRO A 75 -9.19 -8.26 -5.71
N ALA A 76 -10.09 -7.44 -5.16
CA ALA A 76 -10.34 -6.08 -5.67
C ALA A 76 -9.14 -5.14 -5.44
N ASN A 77 -8.35 -5.34 -4.36
CA ASN A 77 -7.15 -4.55 -4.10
C ASN A 77 -6.01 -4.92 -5.06
N GLU A 78 -5.86 -6.22 -5.35
CA GLU A 78 -5.00 -6.76 -6.42
C GLU A 78 -5.39 -6.22 -7.80
N SER A 79 -6.70 -6.13 -8.08
CA SER A 79 -7.20 -5.66 -9.37
C SER A 79 -6.97 -4.16 -9.59
N ARG A 80 -7.11 -3.34 -8.53
CA ARG A 80 -6.79 -1.91 -8.57
C ARG A 80 -5.29 -1.66 -8.80
N ARG A 81 -4.42 -2.53 -8.27
CA ARG A 81 -2.98 -2.53 -8.56
C ARG A 81 -2.69 -2.83 -10.03
N ARG A 82 -3.26 -3.88 -10.59
CA ARG A 82 -3.08 -4.21 -12.03
C ARG A 82 -3.53 -3.09 -12.95
N LEU A 83 -4.55 -2.33 -12.56
CA LEU A 83 -5.00 -1.16 -13.32
C LEU A 83 -4.01 0.01 -13.21
N ILE A 84 -3.48 0.28 -12.02
CA ILE A 84 -2.50 1.36 -11.79
C ILE A 84 -1.14 1.00 -12.43
N ASP A 85 -0.65 -0.23 -12.28
CA ASP A 85 0.60 -0.71 -12.89
C ASP A 85 0.55 -0.72 -14.43
N ARG A 86 -0.63 -1.00 -15.02
CA ARG A 86 -0.83 -0.89 -16.48
C ARG A 86 -0.89 0.55 -16.95
N ALA A 87 -1.40 1.48 -16.14
CA ALA A 87 -1.37 2.90 -16.47
C ALA A 87 0.07 3.46 -16.47
N SER A 88 0.95 2.91 -15.63
CA SER A 88 2.36 3.32 -15.56
C SER A 88 3.19 2.94 -16.80
N LEU A 89 2.81 1.89 -17.55
CA LEU A 89 3.53 1.53 -18.79
C LEU A 89 3.12 2.38 -20.01
N VAL A 90 1.96 3.05 -19.96
CA VAL A 90 1.43 3.87 -21.07
C VAL A 90 1.79 5.35 -20.94
N ALA A 91 2.22 5.81 -19.76
CA ALA A 91 2.68 7.18 -19.54
C ALA A 91 4.13 7.45 -20.02
N ALA A 92 4.69 6.62 -20.91
CA ALA A 92 6.02 6.84 -21.50
C ALA A 92 5.99 7.63 -22.83
N THR A 93 4.82 7.99 -23.35
CA THR A 93 4.74 8.88 -24.52
C THR A 93 3.66 9.93 -24.32
N THR A 94 4.10 11.20 -24.26
CA THR A 94 3.31 12.42 -24.52
C THR A 94 2.75 13.20 -23.32
N VAL A 95 3.62 13.72 -22.43
CA VAL A 95 3.67 15.15 -21.99
C VAL A 95 5.09 15.33 -21.41
N GLY A 96 6.08 15.99 -22.01
CA GLY A 96 5.99 17.12 -22.94
C GLY A 96 5.87 18.45 -22.18
N GLY A 97 6.88 18.82 -21.39
CA GLY A 97 7.18 20.23 -21.06
C GLY A 97 6.65 20.77 -19.73
N THR A 98 7.56 20.92 -18.74
CA THR A 98 7.79 22.12 -17.91
C THR A 98 8.85 21.79 -16.83
N ALA A 99 10.06 21.42 -17.27
CA ALA A 99 11.24 21.46 -16.41
C ALA A 99 12.37 22.15 -17.17
N LEU A 100 12.99 23.13 -16.52
CA LEU A 100 14.04 24.07 -16.96
C LEU A 100 13.60 25.28 -17.80
N ALA A 101 13.37 26.41 -17.13
CA ALA A 101 13.79 27.72 -17.62
C ALA A 101 13.79 28.78 -16.49
N LEU A 102 14.68 28.65 -15.51
CA LEU A 102 15.12 29.77 -14.67
C LEU A 102 16.64 29.73 -14.60
N GLY A 103 17.29 30.33 -15.59
CA GLY A 103 18.74 30.39 -15.62
C GLY A 103 19.26 30.98 -16.93
N LEU A 104 19.65 32.25 -16.87
CA LEU A 104 20.57 32.95 -17.79
C LEU A 104 19.99 33.47 -19.11
N THR A 105 19.39 34.67 -19.10
CA THR A 105 19.72 35.71 -20.11
C THR A 105 19.24 37.10 -19.67
N ALA A 106 20.12 37.89 -19.06
CA ALA A 106 20.03 39.36 -19.09
C ALA A 106 21.35 40.01 -18.63
N GLY A 107 22.45 39.59 -19.24
CA GLY A 107 23.65 40.42 -19.34
C GLY A 107 23.61 41.14 -20.68
N ALA A 108 22.96 42.29 -20.75
CA ALA A 108 23.15 43.33 -21.77
C ALA A 108 22.09 44.41 -21.61
N LEU A 109 22.42 45.51 -20.93
CA LEU A 109 22.20 46.87 -21.41
C LEU A 109 22.82 47.83 -20.39
N ALA A 110 24.04 48.25 -20.69
CA ALA A 110 24.52 49.55 -20.27
C ALA A 110 23.73 50.61 -21.04
N PRO A 111 23.20 51.65 -20.38
CA PRO A 111 23.10 52.97 -20.97
C PRO A 111 24.29 53.80 -20.48
N LEU A 112 25.01 54.39 -21.44
CA LEU A 112 25.88 55.53 -21.22
C LEU A 112 25.11 56.62 -20.46
N LEU A 113 25.62 57.04 -19.29
CA LEU A 113 25.71 58.42 -18.81
C LEU A 113 26.77 58.50 -17.71
#